data_AF-A0A942T621-F1
#
_entry.id   AF-A0A942T621-F1
#
_cell.length_a   1.000
_cell.length_b   1.000
_cell.length_c   1.000
_cell.angle_alpha   90.00
_cell.angle_beta   90.00
_cell.angle_gamma   90.00
#
_symmetry.space_group_name_H-M   'P 1'
#
loop_
_entity.id
_entity.type
_entity.pdbx_description
1 polymer ?
#
loop_
_entity_poly.entity_id
_entity_poly.type
_entity_poly.pdbx_seq_one_letter_code
_entity_poly.pdbx_strand_id
1 'polypeptide(L)'
;MNKVDSIARRILGWKLNRWDRWYDYEKGMFIHDADFQPEHNLDHAMIIVDRLENLGFTYTNKGPSEVCFNDVTGTGETLAQAITNAAYSIIERSTEAVSSRQWSKLC
;
A
#
# COMPACT_ATOMS: atom_id res chain seq x y z
N MET A 1 -7.36 -8.68 7.87
CA MET A 1 -6.20 -8.62 6.95
C MET A 1 -5.28 -7.53 7.47
N ASN A 2 -3.99 -7.80 7.65
CA ASN A 2 -3.07 -6.79 8.17
C ASN A 2 -2.84 -5.70 7.11
N LYS A 3 -2.60 -4.45 7.52
CA LYS A 3 -2.33 -3.31 6.64
C LYS A 3 -1.21 -3.61 5.64
N VAL A 4 -0.10 -4.16 6.14
CA VAL A 4 1.07 -4.53 5.35
C VAL A 4 0.74 -5.64 4.34
N ASP A 5 -0.04 -6.66 4.73
CA ASP A 5 -0.47 -7.73 3.83
C ASP A 5 -1.37 -7.20 2.71
N SER A 6 -2.29 -6.28 3.03
CA SER A 6 -3.12 -5.61 2.03
C SER A 6 -2.28 -4.84 1.02
N ILE A 7 -1.28 -4.08 1.47
CA ILE A 7 -0.36 -3.32 0.62
C ILE A 7 0.48 -4.24 -0.27
N ALA A 8 1.12 -5.26 0.33
CA ALA A 8 1.93 -6.23 -0.39
C ALA A 8 1.13 -6.89 -1.53
N ARG A 9 -0.12 -7.25 -1.28
CA ARG A 9 -0.95 -7.98 -2.24
C ARG A 9 -1.65 -7.09 -3.26
N ARG A 10 -2.08 -5.89 -2.88
CA ARG A 10 -2.92 -5.02 -3.73
C ARG A 10 -2.13 -3.97 -4.48
N ILE A 11 -1.06 -3.44 -3.89
CA ILE A 11 -0.23 -2.40 -4.49
C ILE A 11 1.02 -3.03 -5.13
N LEU A 12 1.78 -3.79 -4.34
CA LEU A 12 3.02 -4.42 -4.83
C LEU A 12 2.74 -5.64 -5.73
N GLY A 13 1.57 -6.26 -5.59
CA GLY A 13 1.17 -7.41 -6.41
C GLY A 13 1.84 -8.72 -6.01
N TRP A 14 2.48 -8.76 -4.85
CA TRP A 14 3.09 -9.99 -4.33
C TRP A 14 2.00 -10.99 -3.93
N LYS A 15 2.22 -12.27 -4.23
CA LYS A 15 1.26 -13.30 -3.83
C LYS A 15 1.64 -13.86 -2.47
N LEU A 16 0.61 -14.09 -1.65
CA LEU A 16 0.76 -14.83 -0.41
C LEU A 16 1.26 -16.24 -0.73
N ASN A 17 2.45 -16.58 -0.24
CA ASN A 17 3.05 -17.90 -0.40
C ASN A 17 2.83 -18.74 0.86
N ARG A 18 3.06 -18.11 2.03
CA ARG A 18 2.85 -18.69 3.36
C ARG A 18 2.44 -17.58 4.32
N TRP A 19 1.95 -17.94 5.50
CA TRP A 19 1.50 -16.98 6.51
C TRP A 19 2.55 -15.91 6.91
N ASP A 20 3.85 -16.19 6.74
CA ASP A 20 4.99 -15.33 7.05
C ASP A 20 5.70 -14.75 5.81
N ARG A 21 5.21 -15.07 4.59
CA ARG A 21 5.94 -14.77 3.35
C ARG A 21 5.07 -14.48 2.15
N TRP A 22 5.52 -13.50 1.37
CA TRP A 22 5.05 -13.24 0.02
C TRP A 22 6.08 -13.63 -1.03
N TYR A 23 5.62 -13.85 -2.26
CA TYR A 23 6.47 -14.08 -3.43
C TYR A 23 6.32 -12.92 -4.41
N ASP A 24 7.44 -12.28 -4.71
CA ASP A 24 7.57 -11.25 -5.73
C ASP A 24 7.88 -11.92 -7.08
N TYR A 25 6.93 -11.85 -8.01
CA TYR A 25 7.10 -12.41 -9.35
C TYR A 25 8.00 -11.58 -10.25
N GLU A 26 8.13 -10.27 -10.00
CA GLU A 26 8.97 -9.38 -10.79
C GLU A 26 10.45 -9.64 -10.49
N LYS A 27 10.76 -9.88 -9.21
CA LYS A 27 12.12 -10.16 -8.73
C LYS A 27 12.46 -11.64 -8.58
N GLY A 28 11.46 -12.53 -8.63
CA GLY A 28 11.64 -13.97 -8.46
C GLY A 28 12.12 -14.37 -7.06
N MET A 29 11.70 -13.64 -6.03
CA MET A 29 12.19 -13.82 -4.66
C MET A 29 11.07 -13.90 -3.62
N PHE A 30 11.37 -14.57 -2.50
CA PHE A 30 10.49 -14.59 -1.33
C PHE A 30 10.83 -13.44 -0.39
N ILE A 31 9.80 -12.81 0.16
CA ILE A 31 9.92 -11.68 1.08
C ILE A 31 9.23 -12.06 2.37
N HIS A 32 9.99 -12.10 3.47
CA HIS A 32 9.42 -12.33 4.80
C HIS A 32 8.74 -11.07 5.32
N ASP A 33 7.73 -11.25 6.18
CA ASP A 33 7.07 -10.17 6.90
C ASP A 33 8.04 -9.31 7.73
N ALA A 34 9.05 -9.94 8.32
CA ALA A 34 10.14 -9.27 9.03
C ALA A 34 11.02 -8.40 8.11
N ASP A 35 11.14 -8.77 6.83
CA ASP A 35 11.97 -8.06 5.85
C ASP A 35 11.24 -6.87 5.23
N PHE A 36 9.92 -6.74 5.41
CA PHE A 36 9.12 -5.65 4.86
C PHE A 36 8.27 -4.97 5.94
N GLN A 37 8.91 -4.01 6.62
CA GLN A 37 8.32 -3.19 7.69
C GLN A 37 8.16 -1.71 7.28
N PRO A 38 7.22 -1.35 6.38
CA PRO A 38 7.08 0.00 5.85
C PRO A 38 6.59 1.04 6.88
N GLU A 39 6.03 0.61 8.03
CA GLU A 39 5.63 1.54 9.09
C GLU A 39 6.84 2.06 9.90
N HIS A 40 7.93 1.30 9.93
CA HIS A 40 9.12 1.59 10.75
C HIS A 40 10.35 1.93 9.91
N ASN A 41 10.39 1.49 8.65
CA ASN A 41 11.50 1.72 7.74
C ASN A 41 11.05 2.56 6.55
N LEU A 42 11.66 3.74 6.41
CA LEU A 42 11.35 4.68 5.33
C LEU A 42 11.70 4.11 3.96
N ASP A 43 12.80 3.38 3.80
CA ASP A 43 13.20 2.80 2.52
C ASP A 43 12.15 1.79 2.03
N HIS A 44 11.56 1.04 2.96
CA HIS A 44 10.45 0.14 2.65
C HIS A 44 9.18 0.90 2.29
N ALA A 45 8.89 2.00 2.97
CA ALA A 45 7.76 2.86 2.63
C ALA A 45 7.93 3.48 1.24
N MET A 46 9.14 3.86 0.84
CA MET A 46 9.43 4.42 -0.48
C MET A 46 9.19 3.42 -1.61
N ILE A 47 9.39 2.11 -1.40
CA ILE A 47 8.99 1.09 -2.38
C ILE A 47 7.48 1.18 -2.71
N ILE A 48 6.65 1.53 -1.71
CA ILE A 48 5.21 1.73 -1.91
C ILE A 48 4.95 2.99 -2.74
N VAL A 49 5.68 4.08 -2.46
CA VAL A 49 5.60 5.34 -3.22
C VAL A 49 5.92 5.06 -4.69
N ASP A 50 7.08 4.46 -4.97
CA ASP A 50 7.52 4.15 -6.33
C ASP A 50 6.48 3.30 -7.08
N ARG A 51 5.89 2.30 -6.38
CA ARG A 51 4.88 1.45 -7.00
C ARG A 51 3.59 2.23 -7.29
N LEU A 52 3.13 3.08 -6.38
CA LEU A 52 1.94 3.90 -6.59
C LEU A 52 2.15 4.93 -7.71
N GLU A 53 3.33 5.51 -7.82
CA GLU A 53 3.68 6.40 -8.94
C GLU A 53 3.64 5.67 -10.28
N ASN A 54 4.18 4.44 -10.34
CA ASN A 54 4.07 3.58 -11.52
C ASN A 54 2.61 3.20 -11.87
N LEU A 55 1.70 3.21 -10.89
CA LEU A 55 0.26 3.02 -11.09
C LEU A 55 -0.48 4.31 -11.47
N GLY A 56 0.22 5.45 -11.55
CA GLY A 56 -0.33 6.75 -11.95
C GLY A 56 -0.81 7.64 -10.79
N PHE A 57 -0.45 7.32 -9.55
CA PHE A 57 -0.68 8.22 -8.42
C PHE A 57 0.44 9.27 -8.33
N THR A 58 0.11 10.49 -7.92
CA THR A 58 1.10 11.54 -7.69
C THR A 58 1.40 11.62 -6.20
N TYR A 59 2.64 11.34 -5.80
CA TYR A 59 3.09 11.52 -4.43
C TYR A 59 3.38 12.99 -4.12
N THR A 60 2.93 13.46 -2.97
CA THR A 60 3.22 14.80 -2.47
C THR A 60 3.50 14.72 -0.98
N ASN A 61 4.70 15.13 -0.59
CA ASN A 61 5.07 15.26 0.82
C ASN A 61 4.61 16.63 1.35
N LYS A 62 3.77 16.63 2.39
CA LYS A 62 3.26 17.86 3.04
C LYS A 62 3.94 18.18 4.36
N GLY A 63 4.80 17.28 4.87
CA GLY A 63 5.51 17.46 6.11
C GLY A 63 6.13 16.17 6.64
N PRO A 64 6.78 16.23 7.81
CA PRO A 64 7.47 15.07 8.40
C PRO A 64 6.55 13.89 8.76
N SER A 65 5.24 14.14 8.82
CA SER A 65 4.21 13.23 9.34
C SER A 65 2.96 13.17 8.46
N GLU A 66 2.99 13.81 7.27
CA GLU A 66 1.82 13.92 6.39
C GLU A 66 2.23 13.81 4.92
N VAL A 67 1.54 12.93 4.21
CA VAL A 67 1.72 12.73 2.77
C VAL A 67 0.40 12.60 2.05
N CYS A 68 0.39 12.95 0.77
CA CYS A 68 -0.75 12.78 -0.12
C CYS A 68 -0.35 11.95 -1.34
N PHE A 69 -1.28 11.10 -1.77
CA PHE A 69 -1.30 10.46 -3.08
C PHE A 69 -2.56 10.93 -3.81
N ASN A 70 -2.40 11.86 -4.76
CA ASN A 70 -3.53 12.60 -5.35
C ASN A 70 -4.43 13.19 -4.23
N ASP A 71 -5.70 12.75 -4.15
CA ASP A 71 -6.71 13.21 -3.18
C ASP A 71 -6.77 12.34 -1.91
N VAL A 72 -5.85 11.40 -1.74
CA VAL A 72 -5.76 10.53 -0.56
C VAL A 72 -4.61 11.01 0.33
N THR A 73 -4.93 11.53 1.50
CA THR A 73 -3.95 11.94 2.51
C THR A 73 -3.80 10.85 3.56
N GLY A 74 -2.56 10.56 3.96
CA GLY A 74 -2.27 9.79 5.16
C GLY A 74 -1.38 10.57 6.12
N THR A 75 -1.62 10.36 7.41
CA THR A 75 -0.86 10.94 8.51
C THR A 75 -0.29 9.83 9.39
N GLY A 76 0.79 10.11 10.10
CA GLY A 76 1.42 9.16 11.03
C GLY A 76 2.41 9.86 11.96
N GLU A 77 2.97 9.13 12.92
CA GLU A 77 4.03 9.65 13.79
C GLU A 77 5.34 9.87 13.02
N THR A 78 5.55 9.10 11.96
CA THR A 78 6.70 9.20 11.06
C THR A 78 6.25 9.29 9.61
N LEU A 79 7.16 9.74 8.73
CA LEU A 79 6.93 9.76 7.30
C LEU A 79 6.62 8.36 6.73
N ALA A 80 7.34 7.35 7.21
CA ALA A 80 7.15 5.95 6.81
C ALA A 80 5.74 5.44 7.16
N GLN A 81 5.27 5.76 8.37
CA GLN A 81 3.93 5.44 8.80
C GLN A 81 2.87 6.22 8.01
N ALA A 82 3.10 7.52 7.75
CA ALA A 82 2.19 8.35 6.96
C ALA A 82 2.00 7.80 5.54
N ILE A 83 3.09 7.39 4.88
CA ILE A 83 3.06 6.73 3.56
C ILE A 83 2.25 5.44 3.63
N THR A 84 2.54 4.57 4.59
CA THR A 84 1.86 3.29 4.75
C THR A 84 0.36 3.48 4.99
N ASN A 85 -0.01 4.47 5.81
CA ASN A 85 -1.40 4.82 6.10
C ASN A 85 -2.12 5.34 4.85
N ALA A 86 -1.50 6.27 4.11
CA ALA A 86 -2.07 6.80 2.88
C ALA A 86 -2.30 5.69 1.84
N ALA A 87 -1.30 4.83 1.64
CA ALA A 87 -1.38 3.69 0.74
C ALA A 87 -2.50 2.72 1.12
N TYR A 88 -2.66 2.44 2.40
CA TYR A 88 -3.76 1.60 2.87
C TYR A 88 -5.13 2.24 2.64
N SER A 89 -5.28 3.55 2.86
CA SER A 89 -6.52 4.28 2.56
C SER A 89 -6.89 4.24 1.08
N ILE A 90 -5.91 4.21 0.16
CA ILE A 90 -6.18 4.00 -1.29
C ILE A 90 -6.84 2.64 -1.52
N ILE A 91 -6.36 1.58 -0.84
CA ILE A 91 -6.92 0.23 -0.96
C ILE A 91 -8.34 0.17 -0.42
N GLU A 92 -8.60 0.80 0.74
CA GLU A 92 -9.93 0.85 1.33
C GLU A 92 -10.93 1.55 0.40
N ARG A 93 -10.60 2.76 -0.08
CA ARG A 93 -11.44 3.51 -1.04
C ARG A 93 -11.67 2.73 -2.34
N SER A 94 -10.66 2.02 -2.83
CA SER A 94 -10.79 1.20 -4.05
C SER A 94 -11.74 0.02 -3.83
N THR A 95 -11.73 -0.57 -2.63
CA THR A 95 -12.61 -1.70 -2.28
C THR A 95 -14.08 -1.25 -2.22
N GLU A 96 -14.35 -0.07 -1.65
CA GLU A 96 -15.69 0.55 -1.62
C GLU A 96 -16.21 0.92 -3.03
N ALA A 97 -15.32 1.40 -3.90
CA ALA A 97 -15.67 1.68 -5.30
C ALA A 97 -15.99 0.40 -6.09
N VAL A 98 -15.33 -0.72 -5.79
CA VAL A 98 -15.62 -2.02 -6.41
C VAL A 98 -16.91 -2.63 -5.88
N SER A 99 -17.16 -2.56 -4.56
CA SER A 99 -18.39 -3.10 -3.97
C SER A 99 -19.62 -2.35 -4.46
N SER A 100 -19.60 -1.01 -4.47
CA SER A 100 -20.70 -0.18 -4.98
C SER A 100 -21.05 -0.46 -6.45
N ARG A 101 -20.05 -0.71 -7.31
CA ARG A 101 -20.25 -1.13 -8.71
C ARG A 101 -20.80 -2.55 -8.87
N GLN A 102 -20.59 -3.42 -7.89
CA GLN A 102 -21.17 -4.77 -7.90
C GLN A 102 -22.65 -4.73 -7.53
N TRP A 103 -23.05 -3.90 -6.56
CA TRP A 103 -24.46 -3.71 -6.19
C TRP A 103 -25.28 -3.05 -7.30
N SER A 104 -24.72 -2.10 -8.05
CA SER A 104 -25.42 -1.47 -9.18
C SER A 104 -25.64 -2.39 -10.39
N LYS A 105 -24.99 -3.55 -10.45
CA LYS A 105 -25.22 -4.57 -11.50
C LYS A 105 -26.25 -5.63 -11.10
N LEU A 106 -26.70 -5.64 -9.85
CA LEU A 106 -27.64 -6.63 -9.31
C LEU A 106 -29.06 -6.05 -9.08
N CYS A 107 -29.27 -4.76 -9.35
CA CYS A 107 -30.58 -4.11 -9.31
C CYS A 107 -31.09 -3.81 -10.73
#